data_AF-A0A3C0IQ82-F1
#
_entry.id   AF-A0A3C0IQ82-F1
#
_cell.length_a   1.000
_cell.length_b   1.000
_cell.length_c   1.000
_cell.angle_alpha   90.00
_cell.angle_beta   90.00
_cell.angle_gamma   90.00
#
_symmetry.space_group_name_H-M   'P 1'
#
loop_
_entity.id
_entity.type
_entity.pdbx_description
1 polymer ?
#
loop_
_entity_poly.entity_id
_entity_poly.type
_entity_poly.pdbx_seq_one_letter_code
_entity_poly.pdbx_strand_id
1 'polypeptide(L)'
;MRVALAIFLLLGCSAISKMATAQSNSNLDSSFAVLKRAKADTNQVLQFISYSNKYRTQVLNYAKALQSAQAAIFTARKINYLPGLVLGTVAEAYALRDKGDKLQAIEALKYSISVIEANEKFFATTALQKTHISTYTA
;
A
#
# COMPACT_ATOMS: atom_id res chain seq x y z
N MET A 1 -22.28 -48.54 36.49
CA MET A 1 -21.18 -47.98 35.67
C MET A 1 -21.63 -47.14 34.45
N ARG A 2 -22.91 -46.80 34.26
CA ARG A 2 -23.36 -46.03 33.06
C ARG A 2 -23.32 -44.49 33.22
N VAL A 3 -23.26 -43.96 34.44
CA VAL A 3 -23.30 -42.51 34.71
C VAL A 3 -21.93 -41.84 34.54
N ALA A 4 -20.83 -42.54 34.83
CA ALA A 4 -19.48 -42.01 34.70
C ALA A 4 -19.07 -41.73 33.24
N LEU A 5 -19.61 -42.49 32.27
CA LEU A 5 -19.30 -42.33 30.85
C LEU A 5 -19.97 -41.07 30.24
N ALA A 6 -21.14 -40.67 30.74
CA ALA A 6 -21.87 -39.49 30.28
C ALA A 6 -21.23 -38.17 30.75
N ILE A 7 -20.68 -38.14 31.97
CA ILE A 7 -20.01 -36.96 32.54
C ILE A 7 -18.69 -36.68 31.80
N PHE A 8 -17.96 -37.72 31.40
CA PHE A 8 -16.72 -37.59 30.63
C PHE A 8 -16.95 -37.03 29.22
N LEU A 9 -18.06 -37.41 28.57
CA LEU A 9 -18.42 -36.91 27.23
C LEU A 9 -18.83 -35.43 27.23
N LEU A 10 -19.54 -34.97 28.27
CA LEU A 10 -20.00 -33.58 28.42
C LEU A 10 -18.84 -32.62 28.75
N LEU A 11 -17.87 -33.05 29.56
CA LEU A 11 -16.66 -32.27 29.84
C LEU A 11 -15.77 -32.12 28.59
N GLY A 12 -15.66 -33.18 27.78
CA GLY A 12 -14.91 -33.17 26.51
C GLY A 12 -15.45 -32.16 25.48
N CYS A 13 -16.78 -32.08 25.31
CA CYS A 13 -17.38 -31.08 24.41
C CYS A 13 -17.05 -29.64 24.82
N SER A 14 -17.10 -29.32 26.11
CA SER A 14 -16.83 -27.96 26.60
C SER A 14 -15.37 -27.52 26.41
N ALA A 15 -14.43 -28.45 26.49
CA ALA A 15 -13.00 -28.19 26.27
C ALA A 15 -12.69 -27.96 24.78
N ILE A 16 -13.26 -28.77 23.89
CA ILE A 16 -13.10 -28.62 22.44
C ILE A 16 -13.71 -27.30 21.97
N SER A 17 -14.89 -26.91 22.48
CA SER A 17 -15.50 -25.62 22.14
C SER A 17 -14.67 -24.43 22.60
N LYS A 18 -14.05 -24.50 23.79
CA LYS A 18 -13.15 -23.46 24.33
C LYS A 18 -11.84 -23.38 23.55
N MET A 19 -11.28 -24.52 23.15
CA MET A 19 -10.08 -24.56 22.30
C MET A 19 -10.37 -24.02 20.89
N ALA A 20 -11.52 -24.36 20.30
CA ALA A 20 -11.93 -23.85 18.99
C ALA A 20 -12.19 -22.33 19.01
N THR A 21 -12.80 -21.80 20.08
CA THR A 21 -12.98 -20.35 20.25
C THR A 21 -11.68 -19.62 20.54
N ALA A 22 -10.78 -20.19 21.35
CA ALA A 22 -9.44 -19.63 21.55
C ALA A 22 -8.59 -19.61 20.26
N GLN A 23 -8.66 -20.68 19.46
CA GLN A 23 -7.98 -20.76 18.16
C GLN A 23 -8.60 -19.77 17.15
N SER A 24 -9.93 -19.61 17.15
CA SER A 24 -10.60 -18.60 16.33
C SER A 24 -10.21 -17.17 16.73
N ASN A 25 -10.13 -16.87 18.03
CA ASN A 25 -9.75 -15.55 18.53
C ASN A 25 -8.28 -15.21 18.24
N SER A 26 -7.36 -16.16 18.41
CA SER A 26 -5.94 -15.95 18.05
C SER A 26 -5.73 -15.70 16.54
N ASN A 27 -6.52 -16.35 15.68
CA ASN A 27 -6.50 -16.07 14.24
C ASN A 27 -7.03 -14.67 13.89
N LEU A 28 -8.04 -14.18 14.62
CA LEU A 28 -8.55 -12.82 14.48
C LEU A 28 -7.53 -11.78 14.94
N ASP A 29 -6.90 -11.95 16.09
CA ASP A 29 -5.87 -11.05 16.61
C ASP A 29 -4.67 -10.96 15.66
N SER A 30 -4.23 -12.10 15.12
CA SER A 30 -3.19 -12.16 14.09
C SER A 30 -3.60 -11.39 12.83
N SER A 31 -4.83 -11.57 12.36
CA SER A 31 -5.36 -10.84 11.20
C SER A 31 -5.45 -9.33 11.45
N PHE A 32 -5.87 -8.91 12.64
CA PHE A 32 -5.88 -7.49 13.04
C PHE A 32 -4.47 -6.91 13.11
N ALA A 33 -3.49 -7.66 13.60
CA ALA A 33 -2.09 -7.24 13.63
C ALA A 33 -1.53 -7.06 12.21
N VAL A 34 -1.84 -7.98 11.29
CA VAL A 34 -1.50 -7.88 9.86
C VAL A 34 -2.14 -6.63 9.25
N LEU A 35 -3.42 -6.38 9.50
CA LEU A 35 -4.12 -5.18 8.99
C LEU A 35 -3.51 -3.88 9.53
N LYS A 36 -3.19 -3.82 10.83
CA LYS A 36 -2.52 -2.65 11.42
C LYS A 36 -1.16 -2.39 10.78
N ARG A 37 -0.37 -3.45 10.55
CA ARG A 37 0.92 -3.35 9.86
C ARG A 37 0.75 -2.87 8.42
N ALA A 38 -0.18 -3.46 7.67
CA ALA A 38 -0.48 -3.02 6.30
C ALA A 38 -0.86 -1.54 6.24
N LYS A 39 -1.65 -1.05 7.21
CA LYS A 39 -1.99 0.38 7.33
C LYS A 39 -0.77 1.26 7.66
N ALA A 40 0.13 0.79 8.52
CA ALA A 40 1.36 1.52 8.82
C ALA A 40 2.27 1.62 7.58
N ASP A 41 2.40 0.53 6.83
CA ASP A 41 3.23 0.47 5.63
C ASP A 41 2.65 1.35 4.50
N THR A 42 1.32 1.37 4.31
CA THR A 42 0.69 2.29 3.32
C THR A 42 0.83 3.75 3.75
N ASN A 43 0.69 4.06 5.04
CA ASN A 43 0.95 5.41 5.56
C ASN A 43 2.40 5.85 5.33
N GLN A 44 3.35 4.94 5.49
CA GLN A 44 4.76 5.23 5.23
C GLN A 44 4.99 5.62 3.76
N VAL A 45 4.37 4.90 2.81
CA VAL A 45 4.42 5.26 1.38
C VAL A 45 3.89 6.69 1.15
N LEU A 46 2.74 7.03 1.74
CA LEU A 46 2.14 8.36 1.60
C LEU A 46 3.01 9.47 2.23
N GLN A 47 3.70 9.18 3.33
CA GLN A 47 4.65 10.11 3.95
C GLN A 47 5.84 10.39 3.03
N PHE A 48 6.42 9.36 2.42
CA PHE A 48 7.52 9.55 1.46
C PHE A 48 7.09 10.39 0.24
N ILE A 49 5.88 10.19 -0.27
CA ILE A 49 5.31 11.04 -1.34
C ILE A 49 5.16 12.48 -0.85
N SER A 50 4.66 12.69 0.37
CA SER A 50 4.55 14.02 0.97
C SER A 50 5.90 14.72 1.11
N TYR A 51 6.93 14.00 1.57
CA TYR A 51 8.29 14.54 1.66
C TYR A 51 8.88 14.87 0.29
N SER A 52 8.67 14.02 -0.72
CA SER A 52 9.08 14.31 -2.09
C SER A 52 8.50 15.65 -2.56
N ASN A 53 7.19 15.83 -2.38
CA ASN A 53 6.51 17.08 -2.74
C ASN A 53 7.02 18.29 -1.96
N LYS A 54 7.23 18.18 -0.64
CA LYS A 54 7.79 19.29 0.17
C LYS A 54 9.20 19.67 -0.28
N TYR A 55 10.07 18.68 -0.48
CA TYR A 55 11.43 18.94 -0.96
C TYR A 55 11.43 19.59 -2.34
N ARG A 56 10.50 19.19 -3.21
CA ARG A 56 10.37 19.75 -4.56
C ARG A 56 9.83 21.18 -4.57
N THR A 57 8.74 21.48 -3.85
CA THR A 57 8.03 22.76 -4.02
C THR A 57 8.35 23.81 -2.96
N GLN A 58 8.78 23.41 -1.76
CA GLN A 58 9.04 24.33 -0.65
C GLN A 58 10.54 24.54 -0.43
N VAL A 59 11.32 23.47 -0.54
CA VAL A 59 12.78 23.50 -0.26
C VAL A 59 13.62 23.62 -1.54
N LEU A 60 13.03 23.30 -2.71
CA LEU A 60 13.71 23.26 -4.01
C LEU A 60 14.95 22.33 -4.01
N ASN A 61 14.92 21.27 -3.20
CA ASN A 61 15.96 20.24 -3.15
C ASN A 61 15.53 19.01 -3.94
N TYR A 62 15.81 19.02 -5.23
CA TYR A 62 15.33 17.98 -6.14
C TYR A 62 15.99 16.62 -5.91
N ALA A 63 17.22 16.57 -5.41
CA ALA A 63 17.89 15.30 -5.07
C ALA A 63 17.15 14.58 -3.92
N LYS A 64 16.78 15.29 -2.85
CA LYS A 64 15.99 14.72 -1.76
C LYS A 64 14.55 14.42 -2.16
N ALA A 65 13.99 15.20 -3.08
CA ALA A 65 12.68 14.92 -3.64
C ALA A 65 12.65 13.59 -4.40
N LEU A 66 13.68 13.33 -5.23
CA LEU A 66 13.86 12.07 -5.96
C LEU A 66 14.08 10.90 -5.00
N GLN A 67 14.98 11.05 -4.02
CA GLN A 67 15.24 10.01 -3.02
C GLN A 67 13.95 9.60 -2.28
N SER A 68 13.13 10.59 -1.91
CA SER A 68 11.85 10.33 -1.22
C SER A 68 10.83 9.65 -2.14
N ALA A 69 10.73 10.07 -3.40
CA ALA A 69 9.84 9.43 -4.37
C ALA A 69 10.26 7.97 -4.64
N GLN A 70 11.55 7.70 -4.80
CA GLN A 70 12.09 6.36 -5.01
C GLN A 70 11.88 5.46 -3.79
N ALA A 71 12.02 6.00 -2.58
CA ALA A 71 11.68 5.28 -1.34
C ALA A 71 10.18 4.92 -1.29
N ALA A 72 9.29 5.82 -1.73
CA ALA A 72 7.87 5.53 -1.85
C ALA A 72 7.60 4.41 -2.86
N ILE A 73 8.19 4.47 -4.06
CA ILE A 73 8.05 3.46 -5.11
C ILE A 73 8.53 2.09 -4.63
N PHE A 74 9.72 2.03 -4.03
CA PHE A 74 10.29 0.79 -3.49
C PHE A 74 9.36 0.16 -2.44
N THR A 75 8.91 0.97 -1.49
CA THR A 75 8.03 0.50 -0.40
C THR A 75 6.68 0.05 -0.95
N ALA A 76 6.09 0.82 -1.88
CA ALA A 76 4.82 0.49 -2.52
C ALA A 76 4.89 -0.84 -3.28
N ARG A 77 5.98 -1.10 -4.01
CA ARG A 77 6.21 -2.40 -4.68
C ARG A 77 6.32 -3.52 -3.65
N LYS A 78 7.10 -3.33 -2.59
CA LYS A 78 7.30 -4.34 -1.54
C LYS A 78 5.97 -4.79 -0.90
N ILE A 79 5.01 -3.89 -0.75
CA ILE A 79 3.71 -4.18 -0.12
C ILE A 79 2.56 -4.35 -1.13
N ASN A 80 2.85 -4.39 -2.44
CA ASN A 80 1.88 -4.45 -3.52
C ASN A 80 0.79 -3.35 -3.47
N TYR A 81 1.15 -2.15 -3.03
CA TYR A 81 0.23 -1.01 -2.93
C TYR A 81 0.22 -0.20 -4.24
N LEU A 82 -0.63 -0.61 -5.18
CA LEU A 82 -0.72 -0.01 -6.53
C LEU A 82 -0.96 1.52 -6.54
N PRO A 83 -1.88 2.09 -5.74
CA PRO A 83 -2.04 3.55 -5.68
C PRO A 83 -0.75 4.26 -5.24
N GLY A 84 -0.03 3.69 -4.27
CA GLY A 84 1.24 4.23 -3.80
C GLY A 84 2.34 4.16 -4.87
N LEU A 85 2.36 3.09 -5.67
CA LEU A 85 3.30 2.95 -6.78
C LEU A 85 3.06 4.03 -7.85
N VAL A 86 1.80 4.22 -8.24
CA VAL A 86 1.39 5.26 -9.20
C VAL A 86 1.77 6.65 -8.67
N LEU A 87 1.34 7.00 -7.46
CA LEU A 87 1.60 8.32 -6.89
C LEU A 87 3.08 8.58 -6.64
N GLY A 88 3.84 7.57 -6.21
CA GLY A 88 5.29 7.65 -6.05
C GLY A 88 6.00 7.91 -7.39
N THR A 89 5.59 7.22 -8.45
CA THR A 89 6.13 7.40 -9.80
C THR A 89 5.82 8.80 -10.34
N VAL A 90 4.60 9.32 -10.12
CA VAL A 90 4.25 10.70 -10.49
C VAL A 90 5.10 11.71 -9.72
N ALA A 91 5.33 11.49 -8.43
CA ALA A 91 6.21 12.35 -7.62
C ALA A 91 7.66 12.36 -8.13
N GLU A 92 8.18 11.19 -8.54
CA GLU A 92 9.49 11.08 -9.20
C GLU A 92 9.52 11.87 -10.50
N ALA A 93 8.52 11.68 -11.36
CA ALA A 93 8.43 12.40 -12.64
C ALA A 93 8.45 13.93 -12.46
N TYR A 94 7.70 14.45 -11.49
CA TYR A 94 7.69 15.89 -11.22
C TYR A 94 9.03 16.38 -10.66
N ALA A 95 9.70 15.60 -9.81
CA ALA A 95 11.03 15.96 -9.32
C ALA A 95 12.07 15.95 -10.45
N LEU A 96 12.01 14.98 -11.37
CA LEU A 96 12.86 14.91 -12.57
C LEU A 96 12.63 16.11 -13.48
N ARG A 97 11.36 16.45 -13.75
CA ARG A 97 10.98 17.60 -14.58
C ARG A 97 11.54 18.90 -14.01
N ASP A 98 11.34 19.14 -12.71
CA ASP A 98 11.75 20.38 -12.04
C ASP A 98 13.29 20.49 -11.92
N LYS A 99 14.00 19.35 -11.89
CA LYS A 99 15.45 19.27 -12.00
C LYS A 99 15.99 19.51 -13.42
N GLY A 100 15.15 19.38 -14.44
CA GLY A 100 15.50 19.54 -15.86
C GLY A 100 15.62 18.22 -16.66
N ASP A 101 15.44 17.07 -16.02
CA ASP A 101 15.58 15.73 -16.60
C ASP A 101 14.27 15.31 -17.34
N LYS A 102 13.87 16.10 -18.34
CA LYS A 102 12.54 16.00 -19.00
C LYS A 102 12.25 14.62 -19.60
N LEU A 103 13.23 13.98 -20.25
CA LEU A 103 13.03 12.66 -20.87
C LEU A 103 12.72 11.60 -19.82
N GLN A 104 13.45 11.58 -18.71
CA GLN A 104 13.22 10.63 -17.62
C GLN A 104 11.88 10.91 -16.94
N ALA A 105 11.48 12.18 -16.81
CA ALA A 105 10.17 12.54 -16.31
C ALA A 105 9.03 11.97 -17.17
N ILE A 106 9.16 12.06 -18.49
CA ILE A 106 8.18 11.50 -19.44
C ILE A 106 8.11 9.97 -19.31
N GLU A 107 9.25 9.28 -19.23
CA GLU A 107 9.28 7.83 -19.07
C GLU A 107 8.65 7.38 -17.75
N ALA A 108 8.89 8.10 -16.65
CA ALA A 108 8.22 7.85 -15.38
C ALA A 108 6.70 8.03 -15.49
N LEU A 109 6.21 9.08 -16.16
CA LEU A 109 4.77 9.27 -16.39
C LEU A 109 4.17 8.15 -17.24
N LYS A 110 4.83 7.75 -18.34
CA LYS A 110 4.40 6.62 -19.17
C LYS A 110 4.30 5.34 -18.36
N TYR A 111 5.27 5.06 -17.49
CA TYR A 111 5.19 3.91 -16.60
C TYR A 111 4.00 4.03 -15.63
N SER A 112 3.75 5.20 -15.07
CA SER A 112 2.57 5.41 -14.21
C SER A 112 1.26 5.16 -14.95
N ILE A 113 1.15 5.58 -16.21
CA ILE A 113 -0.01 5.32 -17.07
C ILE A 113 -0.16 3.82 -17.31
N SER A 114 0.93 3.13 -17.69
CA SER A 114 0.86 1.70 -18.01
C SER A 114 0.45 0.85 -16.81
N VAL A 115 0.85 1.23 -15.59
CA VAL A 115 0.36 0.59 -14.36
C VAL A 115 -1.14 0.80 -14.16
N ILE A 116 -1.65 2.01 -14.42
CA ILE A 116 -3.10 2.29 -14.34
C ILE A 116 -3.86 1.48 -15.39
N GLU A 117 -3.41 1.47 -16.64
CA GLU A 117 -4.05 0.75 -17.74
C GLU A 117 -4.05 -0.76 -17.52
N ALA A 118 -2.92 -1.34 -17.08
CA ALA A 118 -2.83 -2.76 -16.75
C ALA A 118 -3.75 -3.17 -15.58
N ASN A 119 -4.17 -2.20 -14.75
CA ASN A 119 -5.01 -2.42 -13.58
C ASN A 119 -6.32 -1.61 -13.66
N GLU A 120 -6.83 -1.36 -14.87
CA GLU A 120 -7.92 -0.41 -15.09
C GLU A 120 -9.16 -0.73 -14.25
N LYS A 121 -9.53 -2.00 -14.07
CA LYS A 121 -10.67 -2.40 -13.23
C LYS A 121 -10.49 -2.02 -11.75
N PHE A 122 -9.25 -2.10 -11.24
CA PHE A 122 -8.92 -1.70 -9.88
C PHE A 122 -9.04 -0.17 -9.75
N PHE A 123 -8.45 0.58 -10.68
CA PHE A 123 -8.47 2.04 -10.65
C PHE A 123 -9.82 2.66 -11.04
N ALA A 124 -10.69 1.96 -11.77
CA ALA A 124 -12.05 2.42 -12.09
C ALA A 124 -12.93 2.58 -10.84
N THR A 125 -12.60 1.87 -9.76
CA THR A 125 -13.31 1.92 -8.47
C THR A 125 -12.63 2.82 -7.44
N THR A 126 -11.41 3.30 -7.73
CA THR A 126 -10.68 4.23 -6.87
C THR A 126 -10.75 5.62 -7.47
N ALA A 127 -11.04 6.66 -6.67
CA ALA A 127 -11.19 8.05 -7.12
C ALA A 127 -9.88 8.74 -7.61
N LEU A 128 -8.96 8.01 -8.23
CA LEU A 128 -7.79 8.54 -8.92
C LEU A 128 -8.17 8.76 -10.38
N GLN A 129 -8.88 9.86 -10.64
CA GLN A 129 -9.27 10.26 -11.99
C GLN A 129 -8.04 10.41 -12.90
N LYS A 130 -8.11 9.75 -14.06
CA LYS A 130 -7.18 9.80 -15.23
C LYS A 130 -6.78 11.21 -15.70
N THR A 131 -7.41 12.28 -15.19
CA THR A 131 -7.34 13.64 -15.73
C THR A 131 -6.02 14.38 -15.50
N HIS A 132 -5.18 13.97 -14.53
CA HIS A 132 -3.94 14.70 -14.22
C HIS A 132 -2.71 14.25 -15.02
N ILE A 133 -2.75 13.08 -15.66
CA ILE A 133 -1.57 12.47 -16.31
C ILE A 133 -1.58 12.68 -17.83
N SER A 134 -2.76 12.68 -18.45
CA SER A 134 -2.92 12.87 -19.91
C SER A 134 -2.51 14.25 -20.43
N THR A 135 -2.39 15.26 -19.57
CA THR A 135 -1.92 16.60 -19.96
C THR A 135 -0.40 16.71 -20.12
N TYR A 136 0.38 15.73 -19.66
CA TYR A 136 1.85 15.77 -19.70
C TYR A 136 2.47 14.86 -20.76
N THR A 137 1.65 14.13 -21.52
CA THR A 137 2.08 13.21 -22.58
C THR A 137 1.65 13.64 -23.99
N ALA A 138 1.02 14.82 -24.13
CA ALA A 138 0.63 15.43 -25.40
C ALA A 138 1.69 16.43 -25.89
#